data_AF-A0A091B8L0-F1
#
_entry.id   AF-A0A091B8L0-F1
#
_cell.length_a   1.000
_cell.length_b   1.000
_cell.length_c   1.000
_cell.angle_alpha   90.00
_cell.angle_beta   90.00
_cell.angle_gamma   90.00
#
_symmetry.space_group_name_H-M   'P 1'
#
loop_
_entity.id
_entity.type
_entity.pdbx_description
1 polymer ?
#
loop_
_entity_poly.entity_id
_entity_poly.type
_entity_poly.pdbx_seq_one_letter_code
_entity_poly.pdbx_strand_id
1 'polypeptide(L)'
;MKTGDITQRSLGDDHFSSHTHETELFAKRVKAVAEPAAPIIPDRYDEDRCALLMVNPHRLFFYWELSRETRLRYGIGDESSFSLCIMQGGRTVVCKEVHGDLGSYYVAVDEPFAKLYATLSWTDENGVVHVLLRSKEFKIGSDLLRYGEGEIWYDKNGGILLHASLSDELPGSATSMSSVSCQPKP
;
A
#
# COMPACT_ATOMS: atom_id res chain seq x y z
N MET A 1 -14.15 -48.82 8.48
CA MET A 1 -14.20 -49.12 7.04
C MET A 1 -15.62 -49.43 6.62
N LYS A 2 -16.31 -48.48 5.99
CA LYS A 2 -17.12 -48.65 4.76
C LYS A 2 -17.84 -47.32 4.48
N THR A 3 -17.58 -46.84 3.28
CA THR A 3 -18.11 -45.68 2.58
C THR A 3 -19.63 -45.74 2.51
N GLY A 4 -20.31 -44.59 2.70
CA GLY A 4 -21.75 -44.45 2.56
C GLY A 4 -22.07 -43.20 1.74
N ASP A 5 -22.60 -43.46 0.55
CA ASP A 5 -23.19 -42.60 -0.48
C ASP A 5 -23.53 -41.14 -0.14
N ILE A 6 -22.99 -40.23 -0.97
CA ILE A 6 -23.61 -38.93 -1.21
C ILE A 6 -24.34 -39.01 -2.56
N THR A 7 -25.65 -39.09 -2.46
CA THR A 7 -26.64 -39.13 -3.54
C THR A 7 -26.49 -37.94 -4.49
N GLN A 8 -26.17 -38.19 -5.76
CA GLN A 8 -26.41 -37.25 -6.85
C GLN A 8 -27.92 -37.07 -7.03
N ARG A 9 -28.46 -35.94 -6.60
CA ARG A 9 -29.79 -35.48 -7.04
C ARG A 9 -29.62 -34.61 -8.28
N SER A 10 -30.03 -35.18 -9.40
CA SER A 10 -30.34 -34.49 -10.65
C SER A 10 -31.38 -33.39 -10.37
N LEU A 11 -31.00 -32.14 -10.67
CA LEU A 11 -31.92 -31.04 -10.91
C LEU A 11 -31.94 -30.82 -12.42
N GLY A 12 -33.14 -30.82 -12.96
CA GLY A 12 -33.44 -30.84 -14.39
C GLY A 12 -33.07 -29.55 -15.12
N ASP A 13 -33.23 -29.64 -16.44
CA ASP A 13 -32.83 -28.68 -17.46
C ASP A 13 -33.27 -27.23 -17.17
N ASP A 14 -32.41 -26.47 -16.52
CA ASP A 14 -32.46 -25.02 -16.57
C ASP A 14 -31.78 -24.57 -17.87
N HIS A 15 -32.62 -24.11 -18.81
CA HIS A 15 -32.21 -23.44 -20.04
C HIS A 15 -31.37 -22.19 -19.71
N PHE A 16 -30.05 -22.37 -19.58
CA PHE A 16 -29.11 -21.28 -19.68
C PHE A 16 -29.14 -20.77 -21.12
N SER A 17 -29.82 -19.62 -21.30
CA SER A 17 -29.86 -18.85 -22.53
C SER A 17 -28.43 -18.49 -22.95
N SER A 18 -27.90 -19.26 -23.90
CA SER A 18 -26.60 -19.07 -24.52
C SER A 18 -26.70 -17.87 -25.45
N HIS A 19 -26.32 -16.69 -24.96
CA HIS A 19 -25.87 -15.62 -25.85
C HIS A 19 -24.45 -15.98 -26.32
N THR A 20 -24.35 -16.86 -27.32
CA THR A 20 -23.17 -16.93 -28.18
C THR A 20 -23.11 -15.60 -28.95
N HIS A 21 -22.43 -14.61 -28.37
CA HIS A 21 -22.08 -13.41 -29.11
C HIS A 21 -21.21 -13.79 -30.30
N GLU A 22 -21.57 -13.29 -31.48
CA GLU A 22 -20.93 -13.42 -32.79
C GLU A 22 -19.50 -12.84 -32.83
N THR A 23 -18.58 -13.30 -31.98
CA THR A 23 -17.17 -12.88 -32.04
C THR A 23 -16.33 -13.71 -33.02
N GLU A 24 -16.83 -14.84 -33.52
CA GLU A 24 -16.04 -15.71 -34.42
C GLU A 24 -16.06 -15.31 -35.90
N LEU A 25 -16.95 -14.40 -36.34
CA LEU A 25 -17.03 -14.00 -37.76
C LEU A 25 -16.09 -12.86 -38.17
N PHE A 26 -15.42 -12.19 -37.22
CA PHE A 26 -14.43 -11.15 -37.52
C PHE A 26 -12.98 -11.66 -37.59
N ALA A 27 -12.75 -12.97 -37.38
CA ALA A 27 -11.41 -13.57 -37.40
C ALA A 27 -10.77 -13.64 -38.81
N LYS A 28 -11.44 -13.16 -39.87
CA LYS A 28 -10.94 -13.25 -41.25
C LYS A 28 -10.55 -11.88 -41.80
N ARG A 29 -9.22 -11.72 -41.98
CA ARG A 29 -8.44 -10.59 -42.54
C ARG A 29 -8.00 -9.50 -41.55
N VAL A 30 -7.20 -9.89 -40.57
CA VAL A 30 -6.06 -9.05 -40.19
C VAL A 30 -4.92 -9.44 -41.14
N LYS A 31 -4.59 -8.58 -42.12
CA LYS A 31 -3.29 -8.66 -42.80
C LYS A 31 -2.23 -8.74 -41.70
N ALA A 32 -1.21 -9.58 -41.85
CA ALA A 32 -0.06 -9.60 -40.94
C ALA A 32 0.57 -8.20 -40.89
N VAL A 33 0.04 -7.34 -40.01
CA VAL A 33 0.72 -6.17 -39.52
C VAL A 33 1.85 -6.76 -38.71
N ALA A 34 3.09 -6.51 -39.15
CA ALA A 34 4.27 -6.85 -38.36
C ALA A 34 3.97 -6.48 -36.90
N GLU A 35 4.14 -7.43 -35.98
CA GLU A 35 3.89 -7.17 -34.56
C GLU A 35 4.55 -5.83 -34.22
N PRO A 36 3.79 -4.83 -33.75
CA PRO A 36 4.39 -3.55 -33.44
C PRO A 36 5.51 -3.84 -32.45
N ALA A 37 6.73 -3.42 -32.80
CA ALA A 37 7.88 -3.59 -31.93
C ALA A 37 7.46 -3.18 -30.52
N ALA A 38 7.70 -4.06 -29.54
CA ALA A 38 7.30 -3.79 -28.16
C ALA A 38 7.78 -2.38 -27.79
N PRO A 39 6.91 -1.56 -27.16
CA PRO A 39 7.28 -0.20 -26.83
C PRO A 39 8.55 -0.20 -25.97
N ILE A 40 9.55 0.56 -26.39
CA ILE A 40 10.79 0.70 -25.64
C ILE A 40 10.48 1.59 -24.43
N ILE A 41 10.55 1.01 -23.23
CA ILE A 41 10.42 1.76 -21.98
C ILE A 41 11.83 2.26 -21.62
N PRO A 42 12.04 3.57 -21.48
CA PRO A 42 13.35 4.10 -21.12
C PRO A 42 13.69 3.79 -19.66
N ASP A 43 14.98 3.67 -19.34
CA ASP A 43 15.46 3.44 -17.97
C ASP A 43 15.18 4.64 -17.04
N ARG A 44 15.09 5.85 -17.62
CA ARG A 44 14.76 7.10 -16.92
C ARG A 44 13.89 7.99 -17.82
N TYR A 45 13.01 8.76 -17.20
CA TYR A 45 12.17 9.75 -17.88
C TYR A 45 12.85 11.13 -17.94
N ASP A 46 13.90 11.34 -17.13
CA ASP A 46 14.61 12.61 -16.95
C ASP A 46 13.70 13.74 -16.45
N GLU A 47 12.75 13.40 -15.57
CA GLU A 47 11.77 14.32 -15.00
C GLU A 47 11.88 14.38 -13.48
N ASP A 48 11.66 15.57 -12.93
CA ASP A 48 11.60 15.80 -11.48
C ASP A 48 10.35 15.14 -10.89
N ARG A 49 10.54 14.02 -10.19
CA ARG A 49 9.45 13.24 -9.62
C ARG A 49 9.76 12.78 -8.21
N CYS A 50 8.79 12.95 -7.31
CA CYS A 50 8.89 12.51 -5.93
C CYS A 50 7.55 11.95 -5.50
N ALA A 51 7.54 10.67 -5.13
CA ALA A 51 6.33 9.94 -4.75
C ALA A 51 6.53 9.25 -3.41
N LEU A 52 5.55 9.42 -2.53
CA LEU A 52 5.44 8.70 -1.27
C LEU A 52 4.13 7.92 -1.31
N LEU A 53 4.23 6.60 -1.22
CA LEU A 53 3.11 5.67 -1.31
C LEU A 53 3.06 4.80 -0.06
N MET A 54 1.84 4.49 0.38
CA MET A 54 1.64 3.53 1.47
C MET A 54 1.72 2.10 0.91
N VAL A 55 2.56 1.27 1.52
CA VAL A 55 2.60 -0.18 1.24
C VAL A 55 1.66 -0.91 2.20
N ASN A 56 1.76 -0.56 3.49
CA ASN A 56 0.85 -0.95 4.55
C ASN A 56 0.91 0.13 5.66
N PRO A 57 0.10 0.06 6.72
CA PRO A 57 0.08 1.10 7.77
C PRO A 57 1.43 1.37 8.45
N HIS A 58 2.37 0.42 8.42
CA HIS A 58 3.69 0.54 9.05
C HIS A 58 4.85 0.70 8.07
N ARG A 59 4.57 0.72 6.75
CA ARG A 59 5.62 0.73 5.73
C ARG A 59 5.23 1.62 4.56
N LEU A 60 6.12 2.55 4.23
CA LEU A 60 5.98 3.43 3.08
C LEU A 60 7.02 3.07 2.02
N PHE A 61 6.66 3.36 0.78
CA PHE A 61 7.52 3.31 -0.39
C PHE A 61 7.76 4.74 -0.85
N PHE A 62 9.03 5.09 -1.01
CA PHE A 62 9.45 6.36 -1.55
C PHE A 62 10.17 6.13 -2.87
N TYR A 63 9.88 6.96 -3.85
CA TYR A 63 10.53 6.96 -5.16
C TYR A 63 10.88 8.39 -5.54
N TRP A 64 12.08 8.55 -6.11
CA TRP A 64 12.53 9.82 -6.66
C TRP A 64 13.17 9.65 -8.02
N GLU A 65 13.02 10.68 -8.83
CA GLU A 65 13.78 10.92 -10.05
C GLU A 65 14.13 12.41 -10.11
N LEU A 66 15.40 12.72 -10.34
CA LEU A 66 15.91 14.07 -10.46
C LEU A 66 16.36 14.30 -11.90
N SER A 67 15.80 15.34 -12.52
CA SER A 67 16.16 15.71 -13.88
C SER A 67 17.57 16.29 -13.96
N ARG A 68 18.21 16.14 -15.12
CA ARG A 68 19.48 16.82 -15.42
C ARG A 68 19.36 18.34 -15.34
N GLU A 69 18.20 18.89 -15.72
CA GLU A 69 17.94 20.32 -15.65
C GLU A 69 18.09 20.83 -14.21
N THR A 70 17.50 20.13 -13.24
CA THR A 70 17.59 20.50 -11.83
C THR A 70 19.01 20.34 -11.29
N ARG A 71 19.76 19.31 -11.68
CA ARG A 71 21.20 19.22 -11.33
C ARG A 71 21.98 20.43 -11.82
N LEU A 72 21.78 20.83 -13.09
CA LEU A 72 22.47 21.98 -13.66
C LEU A 72 22.08 23.29 -12.97
N ARG A 73 20.78 23.45 -12.64
CA ARG A 73 20.27 24.63 -11.95
C ARG A 73 20.91 24.83 -10.57
N TYR A 74 21.13 23.75 -9.83
CA TYR A 74 21.69 23.77 -8.48
C TYR A 74 23.20 23.51 -8.42
N GLY A 75 23.86 23.19 -9.56
CA GLY A 75 25.29 22.88 -9.59
C GLY A 75 25.65 21.56 -8.88
N ILE A 76 24.75 20.57 -8.91
CA ILE A 76 24.89 19.31 -8.16
C ILE A 76 25.84 18.37 -8.91
N GLY A 77 27.07 18.20 -8.40
CA GLY A 77 28.07 17.29 -8.97
C GLY A 77 27.69 15.81 -8.83
N ASP A 78 28.24 14.93 -9.66
CA ASP A 78 27.81 13.53 -9.84
C ASP A 78 27.77 12.72 -8.53
N GLU A 79 28.76 12.90 -7.66
CA GLU A 79 28.93 12.19 -6.38
C GLU A 79 28.15 12.81 -5.20
N SER A 80 27.23 13.74 -5.47
CA SER A 80 26.44 14.37 -4.41
C SER A 80 25.50 13.37 -3.71
N SER A 81 25.36 13.52 -2.39
CA SER A 81 24.34 12.83 -1.61
C SER A 81 23.14 13.73 -1.34
N PHE A 82 21.99 13.09 -1.16
CA PHE A 82 20.71 13.76 -0.91
C PHE A 82 20.14 13.31 0.42
N SER A 83 19.38 14.19 1.06
CA SER A 83 18.59 13.89 2.24
C SER A 83 17.15 13.61 1.84
N LEU A 84 16.75 12.35 1.95
CA LEU A 84 15.37 11.89 1.82
C LEU A 84 14.73 11.95 3.21
N CYS A 85 13.83 12.91 3.43
CA CYS A 85 13.13 13.06 4.69
C CYS A 85 11.62 12.85 4.53
N ILE A 86 11.00 12.20 5.53
CA ILE A 86 9.55 12.11 5.71
C ILE A 86 9.14 13.13 6.75
N MET A 87 8.10 13.89 6.44
CA MET A 87 7.67 15.04 7.19
C MET A 87 6.22 14.86 7.66
N GLN A 88 5.94 15.30 8.89
CA GLN A 88 4.61 15.36 9.49
C GLN A 88 4.42 16.74 10.12
N GLY A 89 3.50 17.55 9.59
CA GLY A 89 3.25 18.89 10.13
C GLY A 89 4.50 19.79 10.21
N GLY A 90 5.45 19.63 9.29
CA GLY A 90 6.73 20.37 9.27
C GLY A 90 7.84 19.77 10.13
N ARG A 91 7.58 18.72 10.91
CA ARG A 91 8.59 17.97 11.66
C ARG A 91 9.12 16.79 10.84
N THR A 92 10.43 16.57 10.88
CA THR A 92 11.06 15.36 10.33
C THR A 92 10.75 14.15 11.20
N VAL A 93 10.12 13.13 10.60
CA VAL A 93 9.82 11.83 11.22
C VAL A 93 10.99 10.87 11.01
N VAL A 94 11.44 10.77 9.76
CA VAL A 94 12.59 9.95 9.34
C VAL A 94 13.40 10.76 8.35
N CYS A 95 14.73 10.65 8.40
CA CYS A 95 15.57 11.09 7.30
C CYS A 95 16.69 10.10 7.01
N LYS A 96 17.02 9.93 5.73
CA LYS A 96 18.06 9.04 5.24
C LYS A 96 18.86 9.72 4.15
N GLU A 97 20.17 9.51 4.20
CA GLU A 97 21.05 9.86 3.10
C GLU A 97 20.86 8.85 1.96
N VAL A 98 20.73 9.36 0.74
CA VAL A 98 20.59 8.57 -0.49
C VAL A 98 21.51 9.12 -1.57
N HIS A 99 21.87 8.28 -2.53
CA HIS A 99 22.73 8.64 -3.65
C HIS A 99 22.02 8.37 -4.98
N GLY A 100 22.41 9.12 -6.00
CA GLY A 100 21.91 8.98 -7.36
C GLY A 100 20.61 9.75 -7.62
N ASP A 101 20.39 10.05 -8.90
CA ASP A 101 19.25 10.83 -9.38
C ASP A 101 17.95 10.04 -9.40
N LEU A 102 18.04 8.72 -9.52
CA LEU A 102 16.90 7.82 -9.64
C LEU A 102 17.04 6.76 -8.56
N GLY A 103 15.99 6.57 -7.78
CA GLY A 103 16.01 5.54 -6.76
C GLY A 103 14.67 5.33 -6.08
N SER A 104 14.67 4.31 -5.22
CA SER A 104 13.54 4.02 -4.37
C SER A 104 14.00 3.49 -3.02
N TYR A 105 13.17 3.68 -2.01
CA TYR A 105 13.47 3.28 -0.64
C TYR A 105 12.20 2.86 0.10
N TYR A 106 12.32 1.84 0.94
CA TYR A 106 11.25 1.43 1.85
C TYR A 106 11.59 1.85 3.27
N VAL A 107 10.62 2.43 3.95
CA VAL A 107 10.79 3.00 5.28
C VAL A 107 9.69 2.48 6.19
N ALA A 108 10.10 2.01 7.36
CA ALA A 108 9.17 1.71 8.43
C ALA A 108 8.72 3.02 9.09
N VAL A 109 7.44 3.14 9.35
CA VAL A 109 6.85 4.30 10.04
C VAL A 109 5.83 3.78 11.03
N ASP A 110 5.71 4.43 12.18
CA ASP A 110 4.72 4.06 13.19
C ASP A 110 3.90 5.29 13.58
N GLU A 111 3.13 5.78 12.60
CA GLU A 111 2.41 7.05 12.67
C GLU A 111 0.97 6.86 12.14
N PRO A 112 0.11 6.12 12.88
CA PRO A 112 -1.25 5.86 12.42
C PRO A 112 -2.04 7.16 12.27
N PHE A 113 -2.82 7.26 11.18
CA PHE A 113 -3.62 8.44 10.81
C PHE A 113 -2.83 9.74 10.55
N ALA A 114 -1.50 9.70 10.57
CA ALA A 114 -0.68 10.87 10.29
C ALA A 114 -0.81 11.30 8.83
N LYS A 115 -0.74 12.62 8.62
CA LYS A 115 -0.56 13.21 7.30
C LYS A 115 0.93 13.37 7.04
N LEU A 116 1.42 12.69 6.01
CA LEU A 116 2.82 12.66 5.67
C LEU A 116 3.05 13.13 4.24
N TYR A 117 4.18 13.80 4.04
CA TYR A 117 4.78 14.03 2.74
C TYR A 117 6.29 13.77 2.86
N ALA A 118 6.97 13.60 1.73
CA ALA A 118 8.41 13.44 1.72
C ALA A 118 9.08 14.52 0.87
N THR A 119 10.33 14.78 1.22
CA THR A 119 11.20 15.75 0.57
C THR A 119 12.51 15.10 0.20
N LEU A 120 13.01 15.43 -0.99
CA LEU A 120 14.39 15.18 -1.37
C LEU A 120 15.12 16.52 -1.34
N SER A 121 16.17 16.61 -0.53
CA SER A 121 16.94 17.84 -0.35
C SER A 121 18.43 17.60 -0.63
N TRP A 122 19.13 18.65 -1.03
CA TRP A 122 20.58 18.68 -1.19
C TRP A 122 21.16 19.82 -0.37
N THR A 123 22.32 19.60 0.23
CA THR A 123 23.04 20.63 0.99
C THR A 123 24.21 21.11 0.15
N ASP A 124 24.28 22.41 -0.12
CA ASP A 124 25.37 22.98 -0.88
C ASP A 124 26.66 23.12 -0.06
N GLU A 125 27.75 23.56 -0.72
CA GLU A 125 29.06 23.75 -0.10
C GLU A 125 29.05 24.81 1.03
N ASN A 126 28.05 25.70 1.05
CA ASN A 126 27.88 26.71 2.08
C ASN A 126 27.02 26.21 3.26
N GLY A 127 26.56 24.95 3.21
CA GLY A 127 25.70 24.36 4.23
C GLY A 127 24.22 24.75 4.08
N VAL A 128 23.81 25.36 2.97
CA VAL A 128 22.40 25.71 2.73
C VAL A 128 21.66 24.49 2.19
N VAL A 129 20.53 24.17 2.82
CA VAL A 129 19.67 23.06 2.42
C VAL A 129 18.66 23.52 1.38
N HIS A 130 18.74 22.94 0.19
CA HIS A 130 17.82 23.15 -0.92
C HIS A 130 16.83 21.98 -1.02
N VAL A 131 15.54 22.24 -0.84
CA VAL A 131 14.50 21.23 -1.11
C VAL A 131 14.29 21.15 -2.62
N LEU A 132 14.76 20.05 -3.22
CA LEU A 132 14.71 19.85 -4.66
C LEU A 132 13.34 19.34 -5.09
N LEU A 133 12.81 18.34 -4.37
CA LEU A 133 11.55 17.69 -4.70
C LEU A 133 10.68 17.53 -3.46
N ARG A 134 9.36 17.59 -3.65
CA ARG A 134 8.36 17.35 -2.61
C ARG A 134 7.23 16.47 -3.15
N SER A 135 6.88 15.41 -2.41
CA SER A 135 5.73 14.58 -2.76
C SER A 135 4.42 15.27 -2.42
N LYS A 136 3.31 14.73 -2.96
CA LYS A 136 1.98 15.03 -2.42
C LYS A 136 1.90 14.55 -0.97
N GLU A 137 1.11 15.25 -0.17
CA GLU A 137 0.74 14.83 1.17
C GLU A 137 -0.36 13.76 1.08
N PHE A 138 -0.28 12.73 1.90
CA PHE A 138 -1.33 11.73 2.05
C PHE A 138 -1.49 11.34 3.52
N LYS A 139 -2.64 10.76 3.85
CA LYS A 139 -2.95 10.29 5.21
C LYS A 139 -2.74 8.79 5.29
N ILE A 140 -1.97 8.31 6.26
CA ILE A 140 -1.81 6.88 6.53
C ILE A 140 -3.14 6.30 7.00
N GLY A 141 -3.45 5.10 6.52
CA GLY A 141 -4.56 4.29 7.01
C GLY A 141 -4.35 3.81 8.45
N SER A 142 -5.32 3.10 9.00
CA SER A 142 -5.17 2.41 10.28
C SER A 142 -4.87 0.93 10.04
N ASP A 143 -4.08 0.36 10.93
CA ASP A 143 -3.97 -1.08 11.17
C ASP A 143 -5.07 -1.61 12.11
N LEU A 144 -5.86 -0.71 12.73
CA LEU A 144 -6.97 -1.10 13.59
C LEU A 144 -8.09 -1.74 12.77
N LEU A 145 -8.38 -3.00 13.08
CA LEU A 145 -9.60 -3.66 12.67
C LEU A 145 -10.79 -2.93 13.31
N ARG A 146 -11.60 -2.27 12.48
CA ARG A 146 -12.91 -1.79 12.90
C ARG A 146 -13.91 -2.86 12.56
N TYR A 147 -14.44 -3.51 13.60
CA TYR A 147 -15.56 -4.43 13.46
C TYR A 147 -16.84 -3.61 13.24
N GLY A 148 -17.64 -4.01 12.24
CA GLY A 148 -18.99 -3.47 12.10
C GLY A 148 -19.83 -3.83 13.33
N GLU A 149 -20.74 -2.94 13.72
CA GLU A 149 -21.69 -3.27 14.79
C GLU A 149 -22.47 -4.54 14.41
N GLY A 150 -22.48 -5.53 15.29
CA GLY A 150 -23.19 -6.80 15.06
C GLY A 150 -22.45 -7.82 14.20
N GLU A 151 -21.17 -7.60 13.86
CA GLU A 151 -20.37 -8.63 13.19
C GLU A 151 -19.95 -9.74 14.17
N ILE A 152 -20.30 -10.98 13.82
CA ILE A 152 -19.86 -12.19 14.51
C ILE A 152 -18.90 -12.93 13.58
N TRP A 153 -17.66 -13.09 14.03
CA TRP A 153 -16.63 -13.77 13.27
C TRP A 153 -16.53 -15.22 13.73
N TYR A 154 -16.51 -16.16 12.79
CA TYR A 154 -16.41 -17.59 13.08
C TYR A 154 -15.05 -18.14 12.62
N ASP A 155 -14.50 -19.10 13.36
CA ASP A 155 -13.36 -19.88 12.91
C ASP A 155 -13.78 -20.90 11.83
N LYS A 156 -12.79 -21.58 11.25
CA LYS A 156 -13.02 -22.63 10.24
C LYS A 156 -13.84 -23.83 10.74
N ASN A 157 -14.04 -23.95 12.06
CA ASN A 157 -14.81 -25.01 12.71
C ASN A 157 -16.19 -24.51 13.19
N GLY A 158 -16.57 -23.26 12.90
CA GLY A 158 -17.83 -22.65 13.32
C GLY A 158 -17.86 -22.13 14.76
N GLY A 159 -16.70 -22.03 15.44
CA GLY A 159 -16.57 -21.40 16.75
C GLY A 159 -16.51 -19.88 16.62
N ILE A 160 -17.18 -19.15 17.52
CA ILE A 160 -17.14 -17.67 17.52
C ILE A 160 -15.74 -17.21 17.96
N LEU A 161 -15.06 -16.44 17.11
CA LEU A 161 -13.75 -15.86 17.37
C LEU A 161 -13.84 -14.56 18.17
N LEU A 162 -14.78 -13.68 17.80
CA LEU A 162 -14.99 -12.38 18.44
C LEU A 162 -16.47 -11.96 18.27
N HIS A 163 -17.03 -11.37 19.31
CA HIS A 163 -18.34 -10.71 19.31
C HIS A 163 -18.12 -9.24 19.64
N ALA A 164 -18.28 -8.34 18.68
CA ALA A 164 -18.16 -6.91 18.94
C ALA A 164 -19.44 -6.42 19.65
N SER A 165 -19.39 -6.26 20.98
CA SER A 165 -20.43 -5.54 21.74
C SER A 165 -19.93 -4.15 22.11
N LEU A 166 -20.71 -3.11 21.83
CA LEU A 166 -20.45 -1.75 22.32
C LEU A 166 -20.47 -1.71 23.85
N SER A 167 -19.37 -1.23 24.42
CA SER A 167 -19.41 -0.36 25.58
C SER A 167 -18.67 0.91 25.18
N ASP A 168 -19.42 1.95 24.81
CA ASP A 168 -18.91 3.29 24.63
C ASP A 168 -18.45 3.83 25.99
N GLU A 169 -17.17 3.69 26.33
CA GLU A 169 -16.53 4.56 27.32
C GLU A 169 -15.18 5.05 26.78
N LEU A 170 -15.11 6.37 26.59
CA LEU A 170 -13.90 7.14 26.29
C LEU A 170 -12.80 6.86 27.34
N PRO A 171 -11.50 6.95 26.98
CA PRO A 171 -10.42 6.56 27.87
C PRO A 171 -10.25 7.58 29.00
N GLY A 172 -10.72 7.21 30.17
CA GLY A 172 -10.37 7.82 31.44
C GLY A 172 -10.41 6.76 32.53
N SER A 173 -9.34 6.66 33.31
CA SER A 173 -9.20 5.81 34.50
C SER A 173 -8.81 4.34 34.27
N ALA A 174 -7.55 4.06 34.60
CA ALA A 174 -7.00 2.73 34.83
C ALA A 174 -7.84 1.91 35.82
N THR A 175 -8.17 0.66 35.51
CA THR A 175 -8.36 -0.37 36.55
C THR A 175 -8.15 -1.79 36.01
N SER A 176 -7.12 -2.45 36.53
CA SER A 176 -7.03 -3.88 36.90
C SER A 176 -7.75 -4.93 36.04
N MET A 177 -6.97 -5.75 35.32
CA MET A 177 -7.38 -7.09 34.90
C MET A 177 -7.53 -8.01 36.12
N SER A 178 -8.75 -8.44 36.43
CA SER A 178 -9.01 -9.61 37.27
C SER A 178 -9.32 -10.82 36.38
N SER A 179 -8.44 -11.81 36.43
CA SER A 179 -8.64 -13.12 35.80
C SER A 179 -9.74 -13.90 36.52
N VAL A 180 -10.85 -14.20 35.84
CA VAL A 180 -11.86 -15.14 36.36
C VAL A 180 -11.41 -16.56 36.04
N SER A 181 -10.97 -17.26 37.09
CA SER A 181 -10.70 -18.70 37.10
C SER A 181 -12.02 -19.47 37.24
N CYS A 182 -12.45 -20.18 36.21
CA CYS A 182 -13.50 -21.20 36.32
C CYS A 182 -12.88 -22.53 36.76
N GLN A 183 -13.08 -22.91 38.03
CA GLN A 183 -12.93 -24.29 38.50
C GLN A 183 -14.29 -24.99 38.44
N PRO A 184 -14.38 -26.26 38.02
CA PRO A 184 -15.63 -27.00 38.08
C PRO A 184 -15.89 -27.49 39.52
N LYS A 185 -17.16 -27.45 39.95
CA LYS A 185 -17.66 -28.03 41.21
C LYS A 185 -18.42 -29.34 40.91
N PRO A 186 -18.61 -30.20 41.93
CA PRO A 186 -18.35 -31.64 41.90
C PRO A 186 -19.36 -32.50 41.13
#